data_AF-A0A3M2H9N7-F1
#
_entry.id   AF-A0A3M2H9N7-F1
#
_cell.length_a   1.000
_cell.length_b   1.000
_cell.length_c   1.000
_cell.angle_alpha   90.00
_cell.angle_beta   90.00
_cell.angle_gamma   90.00
#
_symmetry.space_group_name_H-M   'P 1'
#
loop_
_entity.id
_entity.type
_entity.pdbx_description
1 polymer ?
#
loop_
_entity_poly.entity_id
_entity_poly.type
_entity_poly.pdbx_seq_one_letter_code
_entity_poly.pdbx_strand_id
1 'polypeptide(L)'
;MKPRIQRSYTATPGRQRGAVMVLVVIAMASMLLMGALALDGGHMLLNKTRLQNAVDAAALSGAKTLQQVMGSGNASTLARDAALNTLLLNASASGNGELSSGIAGSGGVGAFAIVELSNSVYGPFSFPGPTDAAYVRVSVPDFPLTGFLWNFAQWFSAGNLGDKAVAAIATAGPSPSANPCRIEPIMVCGDPDQYDPANGNFWGYGFGEMKVLKSASGSTPEIGPGNFQLLRLDGATGANDLRAALAGGIDKCNVVGEEAETEPGNTVGPVAQGLNTRLGVYSGSMSSANYPPDWVTDFTSPRVTYNDSTSNVEHQGQVVTSSGGDLSAGSTDLFDYNDWLEASTACAASGTCSGAYERRILTLVIGNCDGVSGGQTSVPVLGFGCFYLLQTVRQQGTEAQVFGQFIKECEGDGYAGATPADDVGPNIIQLYKTYFSGVSTPSPDS
;
A
#
# COMPACT_ATOMS: atom_id res chain seq x y z
N MET A 1 32.20 4.96 105.78
CA MET A 1 31.80 3.72 105.07
C MET A 1 30.28 3.68 105.03
N LYS A 2 29.52 3.56 103.94
CA LYS A 2 29.69 3.46 102.47
C LYS A 2 28.53 4.31 101.87
N PRO A 3 28.66 4.89 100.66
CA PRO A 3 27.57 5.64 100.04
C PRO A 3 26.48 4.65 99.58
N ARG A 4 25.20 4.94 99.87
CA ARG A 4 24.08 4.18 99.31
C ARG A 4 23.65 4.83 97.99
N ILE A 5 23.96 4.13 96.92
CA ILE A 5 23.65 4.45 95.53
C ILE A 5 22.14 4.59 95.34
N GLN A 6 21.70 5.74 94.84
CA GLN A 6 20.36 5.93 94.28
C GLN A 6 20.25 5.14 92.98
N ARG A 7 19.27 4.23 92.90
CA ARG A 7 18.89 3.56 91.66
C ARG A 7 17.62 4.21 91.14
N SER A 8 17.74 4.95 90.04
CA SER A 8 16.60 5.46 89.30
C SER A 8 15.84 4.28 88.70
N TYR A 9 14.62 4.03 89.15
CA TYR A 9 13.71 3.12 88.47
C TYR A 9 13.28 3.77 87.14
N THR A 10 13.90 3.36 86.04
CA THR A 10 13.36 3.63 84.70
C THR A 10 12.10 2.78 84.54
N ALA A 11 10.94 3.44 84.55
CA ALA A 11 9.69 2.82 84.14
C ALA A 11 9.87 2.26 82.72
N THR A 12 9.53 0.98 82.52
CA THR A 12 9.51 0.39 81.18
C THR A 12 8.44 1.11 80.33
N PRO A 13 8.66 1.32 79.02
CA PRO A 13 7.68 2.01 78.19
C PRO A 13 6.38 1.21 78.23
N GLY A 14 5.29 1.84 78.66
CA GLY A 14 3.96 1.24 78.61
C GLY A 14 3.67 0.77 77.18
N ARG A 15 3.30 -0.51 77.03
CA ARG A 15 3.00 -1.13 75.74
C ARG A 15 1.91 -0.33 75.02
N GLN A 16 2.27 0.45 73.99
CA GLN A 16 1.37 1.25 73.13
C GLN A 16 0.52 0.37 72.19
N ARG A 17 -0.15 -0.67 72.71
CA ARG A 17 -0.92 -1.63 71.90
C ARG A 17 -2.11 -1.01 71.16
N GLY A 18 -2.70 0.07 71.69
CA GLY A 18 -3.84 0.75 71.07
C GLY A 18 -3.47 1.58 69.83
N ALA A 19 -2.39 2.38 69.91
CA ALA A 19 -1.94 3.21 68.79
C ALA A 19 -1.41 2.36 67.62
N VAL A 20 -0.76 1.23 67.92
CA VAL A 20 -0.28 0.30 66.90
C VAL A 20 -1.43 -0.30 66.09
N MET A 21 -2.59 -0.61 66.70
CA MET A 21 -3.76 -1.10 65.95
C MET A 21 -4.27 -0.05 64.96
N VAL A 22 -4.34 1.23 65.34
CA VAL A 22 -4.80 2.30 64.44
C VAL A 22 -3.86 2.46 63.26
N LEU A 23 -2.54 2.46 63.50
CA LEU A 23 -1.54 2.56 62.43
C LEU A 23 -1.57 1.36 61.49
N VAL A 24 -1.75 0.14 62.01
CA VAL A 24 -1.87 -1.07 61.19
C VAL A 24 -3.12 -1.04 60.33
N VAL A 25 -4.27 -0.62 60.86
CA VAL A 25 -5.52 -0.50 60.08
C VAL A 25 -5.36 0.53 58.97
N ILE A 26 -4.76 1.69 59.24
CA ILE A 26 -4.52 2.72 58.22
C ILE A 26 -3.54 2.21 57.15
N ALA A 27 -2.46 1.51 57.55
CA ALA A 27 -1.49 0.95 56.62
C ALA A 27 -2.07 -0.18 55.76
N MET A 28 -2.90 -1.06 56.34
CA MET A 28 -3.59 -2.10 55.57
C MET A 28 -4.62 -1.48 54.62
N ALA A 29 -5.38 -0.47 55.09
CA ALA A 29 -6.30 0.25 54.24
C ALA A 29 -5.58 0.91 53.06
N SER A 30 -4.48 1.63 53.29
CA SER A 30 -3.73 2.27 52.21
C SER A 30 -3.16 1.27 51.20
N MET A 31 -2.67 0.12 51.65
CA MET A 31 -2.22 -0.96 50.75
C MET A 31 -3.37 -1.52 49.90
N LEU A 32 -4.55 -1.73 50.50
CA LEU A 32 -5.73 -2.21 49.77
C LEU A 32 -6.21 -1.18 48.74
N LEU A 33 -6.18 0.11 49.07
CA LEU A 33 -6.56 1.18 48.15
C LEU A 33 -5.59 1.29 46.97
N MET A 34 -4.29 1.14 47.23
CA MET A 34 -3.30 1.14 46.16
C MET A 34 -3.44 -0.10 45.28
N GLY A 35 -3.72 -1.27 45.87
CA GLY A 35 -4.03 -2.49 45.12
C GLY A 35 -5.30 -2.36 44.27
N ALA A 36 -6.34 -1.72 44.80
CA ALA A 36 -7.58 -1.40 44.09
C ALA A 36 -7.34 -0.52 42.87
N LEU A 37 -6.57 0.56 43.03
CA LEU A 37 -6.22 1.46 41.93
C LEU A 37 -5.38 0.75 40.87
N ALA A 38 -4.46 -0.14 41.29
CA ALA A 38 -3.67 -0.94 40.37
C ALA A 38 -4.53 -1.88 39.52
N LEU A 39 -5.59 -2.49 40.08
CA LEU A 39 -6.53 -3.32 39.33
C LEU A 39 -7.34 -2.50 38.31
N ASP A 40 -7.85 -1.33 38.70
CA ASP A 40 -8.58 -0.47 37.77
C ASP A 40 -7.69 0.10 36.67
N GLY A 41 -6.44 0.44 36.99
CA GLY A 41 -5.43 0.84 36.01
C GLY A 41 -5.11 -0.30 35.04
N GLY A 42 -4.92 -1.53 35.55
CA GLY A 42 -4.71 -2.72 34.73
C GLY A 42 -5.89 -3.00 33.79
N HIS A 43 -7.13 -2.86 34.28
CA HIS A 43 -8.34 -2.99 33.48
C HIS A 43 -8.44 -1.92 32.38
N MET A 44 -8.13 -0.66 32.71
CA MET A 44 -8.12 0.44 31.74
C MET A 44 -7.08 0.20 30.63
N LEU A 45 -5.86 -0.18 31.00
CA LEU A 45 -4.79 -0.47 30.04
C LEU A 45 -5.13 -1.67 29.15
N LEU A 46 -5.70 -2.73 29.71
CA LEU A 46 -6.12 -3.90 28.94
C LEU A 46 -7.18 -3.54 27.90
N ASN A 47 -8.21 -2.79 28.29
CA ASN A 47 -9.26 -2.36 27.37
C ASN A 47 -8.77 -1.34 26.35
N LYS A 48 -7.82 -0.46 26.72
CA LYS A 48 -7.16 0.44 25.76
C LYS A 48 -6.42 -0.33 24.67
N THR A 49 -5.64 -1.35 25.04
CA THR A 49 -4.92 -2.18 24.06
C THR A 49 -5.87 -2.98 23.16
N ARG A 50 -6.94 -3.54 23.74
CA ARG A 50 -7.97 -4.27 22.96
C ARG A 50 -8.71 -3.35 21.99
N LEU A 51 -9.09 -2.16 22.44
CA LEU A 51 -9.71 -1.16 21.60
C LEU A 51 -8.77 -0.73 20.47
N GLN A 52 -7.50 -0.48 20.76
CA GLN A 52 -6.51 -0.10 19.73
C GLN A 52 -6.36 -1.21 18.68
N ASN A 53 -6.17 -2.47 19.09
CA ASN A 53 -6.07 -3.60 18.17
C ASN A 53 -7.34 -3.76 17.29
N ALA A 54 -8.52 -3.53 17.86
CA ALA A 54 -9.78 -3.62 17.14
C ALA A 54 -9.95 -2.48 16.11
N VAL A 55 -9.52 -1.26 16.48
CA VAL A 55 -9.54 -0.07 15.61
C VAL A 55 -8.48 -0.17 14.51
N ASP A 56 -7.29 -0.70 14.82
CA ASP A 56 -6.24 -1.01 13.85
C ASP A 56 -6.74 -2.03 12.81
N ALA A 57 -7.34 -3.13 13.25
CA ALA A 57 -7.94 -4.13 12.36
C ALA A 57 -9.08 -3.54 11.51
N ALA A 58 -9.92 -2.68 12.10
CA ALA A 58 -10.99 -1.99 11.39
C ALA A 58 -10.44 -1.06 10.29
N ALA A 59 -9.39 -0.27 10.59
CA ALA A 59 -8.74 0.59 9.61
C ALA A 59 -8.09 -0.22 8.49
N LEU A 60 -7.33 -1.27 8.80
CA LEU A 60 -6.72 -2.16 7.81
C LEU A 60 -7.77 -2.80 6.90
N SER A 61 -8.87 -3.29 7.48
CA SER A 61 -9.98 -3.88 6.72
C SER A 61 -10.65 -2.84 5.82
N GLY A 62 -10.90 -1.63 6.33
CA GLY A 62 -11.50 -0.56 5.54
C GLY A 62 -10.61 -0.14 4.37
N ALA A 63 -9.31 0.05 4.60
CA ALA A 63 -8.35 0.41 3.57
C ALA A 63 -8.16 -0.70 2.52
N LYS A 64 -8.13 -1.98 2.95
CA LYS A 64 -8.10 -3.12 2.02
C LYS A 64 -9.35 -3.17 1.14
N THR A 65 -10.53 -3.00 1.74
CA THR A 65 -11.77 -2.97 0.96
C THR A 65 -11.80 -1.77 0.02
N LEU A 66 -11.38 -0.57 0.47
CA LEU A 66 -11.29 0.62 -0.36
C LEU A 66 -10.46 0.33 -1.62
N GLN A 67 -9.28 -0.26 -1.47
CA GLN A 67 -8.41 -0.65 -2.58
C GLN A 67 -9.10 -1.63 -3.56
N GLN A 68 -9.82 -2.63 -3.05
CA GLN A 68 -10.49 -3.65 -3.86
C GLN A 68 -11.66 -3.11 -4.69
N VAL A 69 -12.22 -1.96 -4.31
CA VAL A 69 -13.44 -1.41 -4.91
C VAL A 69 -13.24 0.00 -5.47
N MET A 70 -11.99 0.47 -5.59
CA MET A 70 -11.66 1.75 -6.21
C MET A 70 -12.26 1.81 -7.63
N GLY A 71 -12.79 2.98 -8.00
CA GLY A 71 -13.51 3.16 -9.27
C GLY A 71 -14.99 2.75 -9.25
N SER A 72 -15.47 2.05 -8.21
CA SER A 72 -16.91 1.84 -8.01
C SER A 72 -17.58 3.09 -7.42
N GLY A 73 -18.81 3.40 -7.86
CA GLY A 73 -19.57 4.55 -7.36
C GLY A 73 -19.93 4.50 -5.86
N ASN A 74 -19.68 3.37 -5.18
CA ASN A 74 -20.00 3.14 -3.77
C ASN A 74 -18.76 2.83 -2.90
N ALA A 75 -17.55 3.06 -3.40
CA ALA A 75 -16.30 2.64 -2.75
C ALA A 75 -16.17 3.10 -1.29
N SER A 76 -16.44 4.37 -1.00
CA SER A 76 -16.37 4.92 0.35
C SER A 76 -17.33 4.24 1.34
N THR A 77 -18.53 3.90 0.88
CA THR A 77 -19.54 3.23 1.70
C THR A 77 -19.13 1.80 2.01
N LEU A 78 -18.65 1.06 1.01
CA LEU A 78 -18.15 -0.31 1.19
C LEU A 78 -16.93 -0.37 2.12
N ALA A 79 -16.00 0.56 1.98
CA ALA A 79 -14.84 0.68 2.86
C ALA A 79 -15.25 0.95 4.32
N ARG A 80 -16.20 1.87 4.53
CA ARG A 80 -16.75 2.15 5.86
C ARG A 80 -17.42 0.92 6.45
N ASP A 81 -18.30 0.28 5.69
CA ASP A 81 -19.09 -0.83 6.19
C ASP A 81 -18.18 -2.04 6.52
N ALA A 82 -17.12 -2.27 5.73
CA ALA A 82 -16.08 -3.24 6.05
C ALA A 82 -15.31 -2.92 7.34
N ALA A 83 -14.92 -1.66 7.53
CA ALA A 83 -14.24 -1.21 8.76
C ALA A 83 -15.12 -1.43 10.00
N LEU A 84 -16.38 -1.00 9.94
CA LEU A 84 -17.36 -1.17 11.02
C LEU A 84 -17.66 -2.64 11.30
N ASN A 85 -17.78 -3.48 10.27
CA ASN A 85 -17.99 -4.92 10.43
C ASN A 85 -16.78 -5.59 11.11
N THR A 86 -15.56 -5.25 10.72
CA THR A 86 -14.36 -5.78 11.35
C THR A 86 -14.24 -5.34 12.82
N LEU A 87 -14.64 -4.12 13.15
CA LEU A 87 -14.73 -3.65 14.54
C LEU A 87 -15.74 -4.49 15.36
N LEU A 88 -16.92 -4.80 14.79
CA LEU A 88 -17.92 -5.66 15.42
C LEU A 88 -17.42 -7.09 15.64
N LEU A 89 -16.75 -7.67 14.63
CA LEU A 89 -16.16 -9.01 14.75
C LEU A 89 -15.12 -9.07 15.88
N ASN A 90 -14.25 -8.06 15.97
CA ASN A 90 -13.30 -7.93 17.07
C ASN A 90 -14.01 -7.78 18.42
N ALA A 91 -15.08 -6.98 18.50
CA ALA A 91 -15.86 -6.82 19.73
C ALA A 91 -16.54 -8.13 20.18
N SER A 92 -16.95 -8.98 19.24
CA SER A 92 -17.56 -10.29 19.51
C SER A 92 -16.55 -11.36 19.96
N ALA A 93 -15.25 -11.12 19.80
CA ALA A 93 -14.21 -12.07 20.17
C ALA A 93 -14.17 -12.31 21.69
N SER A 94 -13.75 -13.52 22.07
CA SER A 94 -13.64 -13.90 23.49
C SER A 94 -12.73 -12.93 24.25
N GLY A 95 -13.23 -12.42 25.38
CA GLY A 95 -12.54 -11.43 26.19
C GLY A 95 -12.90 -9.97 25.88
N ASN A 96 -13.56 -9.67 24.76
CA ASN A 96 -13.95 -8.30 24.38
C ASN A 96 -15.41 -7.95 24.75
N GLY A 97 -16.01 -8.66 25.70
CA GLY A 97 -17.42 -8.48 26.09
C GLY A 97 -17.77 -7.05 26.53
N GLU A 98 -16.83 -6.33 27.17
CA GLU A 98 -17.03 -4.92 27.53
C GLU A 98 -17.04 -4.00 26.31
N LEU A 99 -16.19 -4.26 25.31
CA LEU A 99 -16.20 -3.54 24.03
C LEU A 99 -17.52 -3.76 23.28
N SER A 100 -18.00 -5.01 23.22
CA SER A 100 -19.32 -5.34 22.65
C SER A 100 -20.46 -4.61 23.38
N SER A 101 -20.41 -4.56 24.70
CA SER A 101 -21.39 -3.84 25.52
C SER A 101 -21.32 -2.32 25.30
N GLY A 102 -20.12 -1.76 25.14
CA GLY A 102 -19.92 -0.34 24.84
C GLY A 102 -20.50 0.06 23.49
N ILE A 103 -20.31 -0.78 22.46
CA ILE A 103 -20.92 -0.59 21.14
C ILE A 103 -22.46 -0.61 21.23
N ALA A 104 -23.02 -1.60 21.93
CA ALA A 104 -24.46 -1.72 22.11
C ALA A 104 -25.04 -0.52 22.89
N GLY A 105 -24.36 -0.10 23.96
CA GLY A 105 -24.75 1.05 24.80
C GLY A 105 -24.71 2.38 24.05
N SER A 106 -23.86 2.50 23.03
CA SER A 106 -23.75 3.70 22.18
C SER A 106 -24.81 3.78 21.08
N GLY A 107 -25.69 2.78 20.96
CA GLY A 107 -26.70 2.71 19.90
C GLY A 107 -26.22 2.03 18.61
N GLY A 108 -25.09 1.32 18.66
CA GLY A 108 -24.53 0.56 17.54
C GLY A 108 -23.17 1.07 17.07
N VAL A 109 -22.52 0.30 16.19
CA VAL A 109 -21.13 0.54 15.78
C VAL A 109 -20.92 1.87 15.05
N GLY A 110 -21.91 2.32 14.27
CA GLY A 110 -21.85 3.60 13.54
C GLY A 110 -22.00 4.84 14.43
N ALA A 111 -22.50 4.68 15.66
CA ALA A 111 -22.52 5.75 16.66
C ALA A 111 -21.30 5.67 17.60
N PHE A 112 -20.70 4.49 17.74
CA PHE A 112 -19.51 4.24 18.56
C PHE A 112 -18.21 4.64 17.86
N ALA A 113 -18.10 4.39 16.55
CA ALA A 113 -16.90 4.63 15.76
C ALA A 113 -17.16 5.55 14.57
N ILE A 114 -16.20 6.43 14.31
CA ILE A 114 -16.21 7.37 13.18
C ILE A 114 -15.21 6.84 12.15
N VAL A 115 -15.67 6.63 10.92
CA VAL A 115 -14.83 6.21 9.79
C VAL A 115 -14.80 7.32 8.75
N GLU A 116 -13.60 7.74 8.38
CA GLU A 116 -13.36 8.84 7.46
C GLU A 116 -12.29 8.45 6.45
N LEU A 117 -12.31 9.09 5.28
CA LEU A 117 -11.44 8.81 4.16
C LEU A 117 -10.65 10.07 3.76
N SER A 118 -9.49 9.86 3.15
CA SER A 118 -8.61 10.92 2.65
C SER A 118 -7.74 10.41 1.50
N ASN A 119 -7.31 11.31 0.61
CA ASN A 119 -6.27 11.02 -0.39
C ASN A 119 -4.85 11.22 0.18
N SER A 120 -4.72 11.79 1.38
CA SER A 120 -3.46 11.93 2.11
C SER A 120 -3.53 11.26 3.49
N VAL A 121 -2.43 10.63 3.91
CA VAL A 121 -2.27 10.12 5.29
C VAL A 121 -2.46 11.21 6.35
N TYR A 122 -2.20 12.48 6.01
CA TYR A 122 -2.29 13.62 6.93
C TYR A 122 -3.67 14.29 6.95
N GLY A 123 -4.59 13.89 6.06
CA GLY A 123 -5.92 14.49 5.93
C GLY A 123 -5.97 15.66 4.91
N PRO A 124 -7.09 16.41 4.86
CA PRO A 124 -8.24 16.33 5.75
C PRO A 124 -9.06 15.05 5.55
N PHE A 125 -9.37 14.37 6.65
CA PHE A 125 -10.24 13.20 6.65
C PHE A 125 -11.70 13.63 6.72
N SER A 126 -12.54 13.03 5.88
CA SER A 126 -13.98 13.25 5.88
C SER A 126 -14.71 12.03 5.33
N PHE A 127 -16.02 11.93 5.53
CA PHE A 127 -16.85 10.93 4.87
C PHE A 127 -17.89 11.64 3.99
N PRO A 128 -18.07 11.26 2.71
CA PRO A 128 -17.50 10.09 2.02
C PRO A 128 -16.02 10.24 1.58
N GLY A 129 -15.38 11.39 1.81
CA GLY A 129 -14.01 11.66 1.37
C GLY A 129 -13.93 12.05 -0.11
N PRO A 130 -12.71 12.36 -0.61
CA PRO A 130 -12.51 12.68 -2.01
C PRO A 130 -12.57 11.41 -2.89
N THR A 131 -12.76 11.57 -4.20
CA THR A 131 -12.94 10.44 -5.14
C THR A 131 -11.69 9.58 -5.32
N ASP A 132 -10.53 10.17 -5.06
CA ASP A 132 -9.19 9.57 -5.07
C ASP A 132 -8.73 9.12 -3.66
N ALA A 133 -9.66 8.89 -2.74
CA ALA A 133 -9.32 8.45 -1.39
C ALA A 133 -8.51 7.14 -1.40
N ALA A 134 -7.38 7.14 -0.70
CA ALA A 134 -6.48 6.00 -0.54
C ALA A 134 -6.28 5.59 0.94
N TYR A 135 -6.67 6.46 1.87
CA TYR A 135 -6.48 6.26 3.30
C TYR A 135 -7.82 6.20 4.03
N VAL A 136 -7.93 5.27 4.98
CA VAL A 136 -9.09 5.11 5.86
C VAL A 136 -8.65 5.35 7.30
N ARG A 137 -9.36 6.24 8.00
CA ARG A 137 -9.18 6.53 9.42
C ARG A 137 -10.39 6.04 10.19
N VAL A 138 -10.15 5.24 11.21
CA VAL A 138 -11.16 4.79 12.18
C VAL A 138 -10.83 5.41 13.53
N SER A 139 -11.80 6.05 14.15
CA SER A 139 -11.63 6.65 15.48
C SER A 139 -12.79 6.30 16.40
N VAL A 140 -12.44 6.04 17.67
CA VAL A 140 -13.36 5.89 18.79
C VAL A 140 -12.96 6.97 19.80
N PRO A 141 -13.65 8.12 19.81
CA PRO A 141 -13.24 9.28 20.60
C PRO A 141 -13.49 9.07 22.10
N ASP A 142 -14.49 8.27 22.46
CA ASP A 142 -14.86 8.00 23.84
C ASP A 142 -15.42 6.58 23.99
N PHE A 143 -14.74 5.75 24.79
CA PHE A 143 -15.19 4.43 25.21
C PHE A 143 -15.22 4.38 26.76
N PRO A 144 -16.38 4.61 27.38
CA PRO A 144 -16.52 4.57 28.83
C PRO A 144 -16.38 3.13 29.34
N LEU A 145 -15.57 2.96 30.38
CA LEU A 145 -15.31 1.69 31.02
C LEU A 145 -16.01 1.62 32.37
N THR A 146 -16.33 0.39 32.77
CA THR A 146 -16.84 0.15 34.12
C THR A 146 -15.76 0.46 35.16
N GLY A 147 -16.09 1.36 36.09
CA GLY A 147 -15.22 1.78 37.19
C GLY A 147 -15.69 1.16 38.51
N PHE A 148 -15.10 0.06 38.94
CA PHE A 148 -15.47 -0.58 40.22
C PHE A 148 -14.92 0.22 41.41
N LEU A 149 -13.63 0.61 41.35
CA LEU A 149 -12.94 1.35 42.42
C LEU A 149 -12.55 2.77 41.96
N TRP A 150 -12.75 3.09 40.68
CA TRP A 150 -12.57 4.42 40.10
C TRP A 150 -13.46 5.47 40.76
N ASN A 151 -14.71 5.11 41.08
CA ASN A 151 -15.63 5.98 41.82
C ASN A 151 -15.07 6.40 43.19
N PHE A 152 -14.29 5.51 43.80
CA PHE A 152 -13.63 5.77 45.08
C PHE A 152 -12.37 6.63 44.91
N ALA A 153 -11.63 6.47 43.81
CA ALA A 153 -10.54 7.39 43.44
C ALA A 153 -11.05 8.81 43.13
N GLN A 154 -12.20 8.92 42.45
CA GLN A 154 -12.88 10.20 42.23
C GLN A 154 -13.26 10.87 43.55
N TRP A 155 -13.73 10.12 44.55
CA TRP A 155 -14.04 10.68 45.87
C TRP A 155 -12.81 11.30 46.55
N PHE A 156 -11.66 10.63 46.51
CA PHE A 156 -10.42 11.15 47.10
C PHE A 156 -9.80 12.33 46.34
N SER A 157 -10.00 12.39 45.03
CA SER A 157 -9.54 13.49 44.19
C SER A 157 -10.54 14.66 44.12
N ALA A 158 -11.61 14.62 44.92
CA ALA A 158 -12.71 15.59 44.88
C ALA A 158 -13.32 15.76 43.47
N GLY A 159 -13.38 14.67 42.69
CA GLY A 159 -13.98 14.64 41.36
C GLY A 159 -13.07 15.10 40.21
N ASN A 160 -11.79 15.35 40.45
CA ASN A 160 -10.88 15.91 39.43
C ASN A 160 -10.30 14.87 38.44
N LEU A 161 -10.61 13.57 38.59
CA LEU A 161 -10.03 12.50 37.77
C LEU A 161 -10.82 12.19 36.48
N GLY A 162 -12.01 12.76 36.29
CA GLY A 162 -12.87 12.49 35.13
C GLY A 162 -13.44 11.06 35.10
N ASP A 163 -14.26 10.78 34.09
CA ASP A 163 -14.82 9.44 33.86
C ASP A 163 -13.73 8.48 33.36
N LYS A 164 -13.84 7.21 33.77
CA LYS A 164 -12.90 6.16 33.34
C LYS A 164 -13.22 5.80 31.89
N ALA A 165 -12.56 6.45 30.95
CA ALA A 165 -12.75 6.22 29.53
C ALA A 165 -11.42 6.02 28.80
N VAL A 166 -11.49 5.36 27.65
CA VAL A 166 -10.36 5.21 26.73
C VAL A 166 -10.80 5.65 25.33
N ALA A 167 -9.87 6.15 24.54
CA ALA A 167 -10.10 6.48 23.13
C ALA A 167 -9.17 5.64 22.25
N ALA A 168 -9.43 5.48 20.96
CA ALA A 168 -8.47 4.89 20.02
C ALA A 168 -8.63 5.48 18.62
N ILE A 169 -7.55 5.47 17.86
CA ILE A 169 -7.52 5.97 16.49
C ILE A 169 -6.51 5.16 15.69
N ALA A 170 -6.84 4.84 14.45
CA ALA A 170 -5.95 4.20 13.51
C ALA A 170 -6.21 4.74 12.10
N THR A 171 -5.12 4.97 11.37
CA THR A 171 -5.17 5.31 9.95
C THR A 171 -4.46 4.19 9.20
N ALA A 172 -5.11 3.65 8.18
CA ALA A 172 -4.52 2.66 7.29
C ALA A 172 -4.61 3.14 5.84
N GLY A 173 -3.66 2.71 5.04
CA GLY A 173 -3.60 3.01 3.62
C GLY A 173 -2.48 2.20 2.96
N PRO A 174 -2.28 2.35 1.65
CA PRO A 174 -1.14 1.74 0.97
C PRO A 174 0.15 2.22 1.63
N SER A 175 1.18 1.37 1.74
CA SER A 175 2.50 1.79 2.18
C SER A 175 3.05 2.88 1.25
N PRO A 176 3.63 3.99 1.77
CA PRO A 176 4.17 5.04 0.93
C PRO A 176 5.53 4.53 0.49
N SER A 177 5.58 3.70 -0.54
CA SER A 177 6.83 3.57 -1.27
C SER A 177 6.85 4.74 -2.24
N ALA A 178 7.57 5.80 -1.86
CA ALA A 178 7.90 6.90 -2.77
C ALA A 178 8.70 6.44 -4.01
N ASN A 179 8.94 5.13 -4.15
CA ASN A 179 9.68 4.44 -5.18
C ASN A 179 9.09 3.02 -5.34
N PRO A 180 8.66 2.59 -6.54
CA PRO A 180 8.24 1.21 -6.73
C PRO A 180 9.44 0.29 -6.55
N CYS A 181 9.38 -0.56 -5.54
CA CYS A 181 10.40 -1.60 -5.31
C CYS A 181 10.30 -2.75 -6.30
N ARG A 182 9.37 -2.67 -7.24
CA ARG A 182 9.17 -3.68 -8.26
C ARG A 182 8.96 -3.06 -9.62
N ILE A 183 9.95 -3.27 -10.48
CA ILE A 183 9.98 -2.73 -11.84
C ILE A 183 10.20 -3.84 -12.86
N GLU A 184 9.85 -3.58 -14.10
CA GLU A 184 10.38 -4.32 -15.23
C GLU A 184 11.72 -3.71 -15.65
N PRO A 185 12.69 -4.53 -16.11
CA PRO A 185 13.98 -4.04 -16.59
C PRO A 185 13.89 -3.39 -17.98
N ILE A 186 12.95 -2.45 -18.13
CA ILE A 186 12.75 -1.58 -19.28
C ILE A 186 12.65 -0.15 -18.74
N MET A 187 13.30 0.78 -19.43
CA MET A 187 13.25 2.21 -19.14
C MET A 187 12.73 2.94 -20.37
N VAL A 188 11.86 3.92 -20.16
CA VAL A 188 11.41 4.82 -21.22
C VAL A 188 11.95 6.23 -20.99
N CYS A 189 12.14 6.98 -22.06
CA CYS A 189 12.65 8.35 -21.98
C CYS A 189 11.52 9.33 -21.72
N GLY A 190 11.69 10.22 -20.75
CA GLY A 190 10.77 11.31 -20.46
C GLY A 190 11.45 12.66 -20.58
N ASP A 191 10.63 13.70 -20.75
CA ASP A 191 11.08 15.10 -20.78
C ASP A 191 10.81 15.74 -19.40
N PRO A 192 11.86 16.18 -18.67
CA PRO A 192 11.69 16.84 -17.37
C PRO A 192 10.85 18.13 -17.42
N ASP A 193 10.79 18.81 -18.56
CA ASP A 193 10.03 20.05 -18.75
C ASP A 193 8.54 19.78 -19.03
N GLN A 194 8.14 18.51 -19.21
CA GLN A 194 6.77 18.07 -19.51
C GLN A 194 6.08 17.39 -18.31
N TYR A 195 6.44 17.76 -17.07
CA TYR A 195 5.77 17.28 -15.86
C TYR A 195 4.66 18.24 -15.42
N ASP A 196 3.41 17.87 -15.73
CA ASP A 196 2.21 18.61 -15.35
C ASP A 196 1.05 17.66 -14.96
N PRO A 197 1.11 17.07 -13.74
CA PRO A 197 0.09 16.14 -13.26
C PRO A 197 -1.32 16.75 -13.20
N ALA A 198 -1.42 18.08 -12.99
CA ALA A 198 -2.71 18.77 -12.90
C ALA A 198 -3.49 18.71 -14.23
N ASN A 199 -2.78 18.59 -15.34
CA ASN A 199 -3.34 18.45 -16.69
C ASN A 199 -3.15 17.02 -17.26
N GLY A 200 -2.73 16.06 -16.44
CA GLY A 200 -2.61 14.65 -16.82
C GLY A 200 -1.40 14.33 -17.71
N ASN A 201 -0.35 15.15 -17.68
CA ASN A 201 0.90 14.92 -18.42
C ASN A 201 2.04 14.60 -17.45
N PHE A 202 2.71 13.47 -17.67
CA PHE A 202 3.76 12.97 -16.79
C PHE A 202 5.04 12.76 -17.61
N TRP A 203 5.93 13.76 -17.64
CA TRP A 203 7.17 13.73 -18.43
C TRP A 203 6.97 13.44 -19.93
N GLY A 204 5.86 13.93 -20.51
CA GLY A 204 5.50 13.69 -21.92
C GLY A 204 4.63 12.46 -22.15
N TYR A 205 4.11 11.86 -21.08
CA TYR A 205 3.16 10.74 -21.12
C TYR A 205 1.78 11.19 -20.67
N GLY A 206 0.81 11.16 -21.60
CA GLY A 206 -0.60 11.36 -21.31
C GLY A 206 -1.33 10.03 -21.06
N PHE A 207 -2.36 10.04 -20.21
CA PHE A 207 -3.21 8.87 -20.00
C PHE A 207 -3.74 8.30 -21.32
N GLY A 208 -3.63 6.98 -21.47
CA GLY A 208 -4.16 6.26 -22.62
C GLY A 208 -3.26 6.27 -23.85
N GLU A 209 -2.15 7.01 -23.85
CA GLU A 209 -1.27 7.08 -25.00
C GLU A 209 -0.50 5.77 -25.21
N MET A 210 -0.47 5.31 -26.47
CA MET A 210 0.37 4.18 -26.87
C MET A 210 1.81 4.65 -27.11
N LYS A 211 2.78 3.91 -26.58
CA LYS A 211 4.21 4.18 -26.67
C LYS A 211 4.99 2.90 -27.00
N VAL A 212 6.11 3.07 -27.68
CA VAL A 212 7.09 2.00 -27.89
C VAL A 212 8.02 1.98 -26.68
N LEU A 213 7.83 1.01 -25.79
CA LEU A 213 8.61 0.87 -24.55
C LEU A 213 10.02 0.35 -24.80
N LYS A 214 10.16 -0.42 -25.89
CA LYS A 214 11.42 -1.03 -26.30
C LYS A 214 11.51 -1.00 -27.82
N SER A 215 12.58 -0.44 -28.35
CA SER A 215 12.89 -0.36 -29.78
C SER A 215 13.38 -1.70 -30.34
N ALA A 216 13.34 -1.84 -31.67
CA ALA A 216 13.87 -3.00 -32.41
C ALA A 216 15.12 -2.62 -33.22
N SER A 217 15.81 -3.60 -33.80
CA SER A 217 16.96 -3.32 -34.66
C SER A 217 16.53 -2.62 -35.94
N GLY A 218 17.19 -1.53 -36.31
CA GLY A 218 16.88 -0.75 -37.51
C GLY A 218 16.10 0.53 -37.22
N SER A 219 15.49 0.64 -36.04
CA SER A 219 14.87 1.89 -35.58
C SER A 219 15.93 2.92 -35.17
N THR A 220 15.57 4.20 -35.23
CA THR A 220 16.37 5.28 -34.66
C THR A 220 16.44 5.13 -33.14
N PRO A 221 17.65 4.98 -32.54
CA PRO A 221 17.77 4.78 -31.10
C PRO A 221 17.43 6.05 -30.33
N GLU A 222 16.65 5.91 -29.26
CA GLU A 222 16.21 7.03 -28.42
C GLU A 222 17.34 7.54 -27.50
N ILE A 223 18.14 6.63 -26.92
CA ILE A 223 19.28 6.96 -26.05
C ILE A 223 20.58 6.99 -26.88
N GLY A 224 20.90 5.90 -27.57
CA GLY A 224 22.11 5.84 -28.38
C GLY A 224 22.33 4.48 -29.06
N PRO A 225 23.33 4.39 -29.95
CA PRO A 225 23.58 3.18 -30.72
C PRO A 225 23.80 1.95 -29.83
N GLY A 226 23.05 0.88 -30.11
CA GLY A 226 23.14 -0.38 -29.36
C GLY A 226 22.33 -0.43 -28.06
N ASN A 227 21.67 0.68 -27.68
CA ASN A 227 20.73 0.74 -26.57
C ASN A 227 19.32 0.43 -27.08
N PHE A 228 18.61 -0.45 -26.38
CA PHE A 228 17.24 -0.83 -26.71
C PHE A 228 16.33 -0.67 -25.48
N GLN A 229 16.59 0.31 -24.62
CA GLN A 229 15.76 0.66 -23.46
C GLN A 229 15.69 -0.44 -22.37
N LEU A 230 16.62 -1.38 -22.35
CA LEU A 230 16.70 -2.39 -21.29
C LEU A 230 17.55 -1.88 -20.12
N LEU A 231 17.19 -2.26 -18.90
CA LEU A 231 17.95 -1.95 -17.70
C LEU A 231 18.87 -3.09 -17.29
N ARG A 232 20.05 -2.73 -16.79
CA ARG A 232 20.99 -3.67 -16.21
C ARG A 232 20.51 -4.12 -14.84
N LEU A 233 20.59 -5.44 -14.61
CA LEU A 233 20.22 -6.06 -13.35
C LEU A 233 21.42 -6.11 -12.40
N ASP A 234 21.25 -5.71 -11.15
CA ASP A 234 22.33 -5.74 -10.16
C ASP A 234 22.71 -7.20 -9.86
N GLY A 235 23.97 -7.56 -10.12
CA GLY A 235 24.47 -8.93 -9.89
C GLY A 235 24.01 -9.99 -10.91
N ALA A 236 23.23 -9.61 -11.94
CA ALA A 236 22.76 -10.51 -12.98
C ALA A 236 23.25 -10.02 -14.36
N THR A 237 24.14 -10.78 -14.99
CA THR A 237 24.83 -10.38 -16.24
C THR A 237 24.38 -11.20 -17.45
N GLY A 238 23.25 -11.90 -17.35
CA GLY A 238 22.81 -12.84 -18.38
C GLY A 238 21.46 -12.49 -19.04
N ALA A 239 21.38 -12.77 -20.34
CA ALA A 239 20.13 -12.88 -21.10
C ALA A 239 19.08 -13.78 -20.42
N ASN A 240 19.50 -14.78 -19.63
CA ASN A 240 18.62 -15.66 -18.88
C ASN A 240 17.97 -14.98 -17.66
N ASP A 241 18.69 -14.10 -16.99
CA ASP A 241 18.19 -13.37 -15.82
C ASP A 241 17.23 -12.28 -16.30
N LEU A 242 17.59 -11.58 -17.40
CA LEU A 242 16.69 -10.64 -18.06
C LEU A 242 15.37 -11.30 -18.46
N ARG A 243 15.40 -12.53 -18.99
CA ARG A 243 14.19 -13.29 -19.31
C ARG A 243 13.32 -13.54 -18.08
N ALA A 244 13.91 -13.95 -16.95
CA ALA A 244 13.19 -14.23 -15.72
C ALA A 244 12.61 -12.93 -15.11
N ALA A 245 13.42 -11.88 -15.08
CA ALA A 245 13.04 -10.52 -14.70
C ALA A 245 11.89 -9.99 -15.57
N LEU A 246 11.96 -10.15 -16.89
CA LEU A 246 10.88 -9.78 -17.79
C LEU A 246 9.69 -10.73 -17.72
N ALA A 247 9.78 -11.91 -17.10
CA ALA A 247 8.64 -12.78 -16.88
C ALA A 247 7.95 -12.48 -15.54
N GLY A 248 8.70 -12.03 -14.53
CA GLY A 248 8.25 -11.94 -13.14
C GLY A 248 8.45 -10.59 -12.47
N GLY A 249 8.99 -9.57 -13.13
CA GLY A 249 9.49 -8.35 -12.50
C GLY A 249 10.79 -8.59 -11.71
N ILE A 250 11.43 -7.51 -11.26
CA ILE A 250 12.55 -7.56 -10.31
C ILE A 250 12.21 -6.77 -9.07
N ASP A 251 12.65 -7.25 -7.91
CA ASP A 251 12.61 -6.50 -6.66
C ASP A 251 13.81 -5.55 -6.62
N LYS A 252 13.68 -4.38 -7.25
CA LYS A 252 14.69 -3.31 -7.25
C LYS A 252 14.02 -2.00 -6.88
N CYS A 253 14.39 -1.45 -5.73
CA CYS A 253 13.96 -0.12 -5.31
C CYS A 253 14.89 0.91 -5.97
N ASN A 254 14.46 1.46 -7.10
CA ASN A 254 15.14 2.59 -7.72
C ASN A 254 14.71 3.88 -7.01
N VAL A 255 15.61 4.84 -6.81
CA VAL A 255 15.27 6.13 -6.20
C VAL A 255 15.17 7.22 -7.27
N VAL A 256 14.12 8.04 -7.23
CA VAL A 256 14.04 9.24 -8.07
C VAL A 256 15.26 10.13 -7.83
N GLY A 257 15.90 10.58 -8.91
CA GLY A 257 17.15 11.36 -8.86
C GLY A 257 18.43 10.53 -8.74
N GLU A 258 18.34 9.20 -8.64
CA GLU A 258 19.49 8.30 -8.85
C GLU A 258 19.67 7.97 -10.34
N GLU A 259 20.80 7.33 -10.65
CA GLU A 259 21.13 6.86 -11.99
C GLU A 259 20.69 5.41 -12.17
N ALA A 260 19.98 5.12 -13.25
CA ALA A 260 19.67 3.77 -13.69
C ALA A 260 20.57 3.40 -14.88
N GLU A 261 21.27 2.28 -14.79
CA GLU A 261 22.21 1.81 -15.81
C GLU A 261 21.49 0.97 -16.87
N THR A 262 21.71 1.28 -18.16
CA THR A 262 21.13 0.55 -19.28
C THR A 262 21.96 -0.67 -19.67
N GLU A 263 21.28 -1.72 -20.14
CA GLU A 263 21.89 -2.93 -20.68
C GLU A 263 21.91 -2.85 -22.22
N PRO A 264 23.09 -2.95 -22.86
CA PRO A 264 23.20 -2.93 -24.31
C PRO A 264 22.66 -4.23 -24.93
N GLY A 265 22.19 -4.12 -26.18
CA GLY A 265 21.78 -5.28 -26.98
C GLY A 265 20.28 -5.53 -26.99
N ASN A 266 19.79 -6.01 -28.13
CA ASN A 266 18.34 -6.13 -28.39
C ASN A 266 17.68 -7.26 -27.58
N THR A 267 18.45 -8.33 -27.31
CA THR A 267 18.07 -9.44 -26.43
C THR A 267 16.69 -10.05 -26.73
N VAL A 268 16.39 -10.16 -28.03
CA VAL A 268 15.07 -10.46 -28.64
C VAL A 268 14.41 -11.70 -28.07
N GLY A 269 15.15 -12.82 -28.01
CA GLY A 269 14.63 -14.10 -27.53
C GLY A 269 14.16 -14.02 -26.07
N PRO A 270 15.05 -13.67 -25.12
CA PRO A 270 14.70 -13.45 -23.72
C PRO A 270 13.53 -12.49 -23.48
N VAL A 271 13.51 -11.35 -24.18
CA VAL A 271 12.46 -10.33 -24.01
C VAL A 271 11.10 -10.90 -24.37
N ALA A 272 11.00 -11.52 -25.55
CA ALA A 272 9.76 -12.14 -25.98
C ALA A 272 9.40 -13.37 -25.15
N GLN A 273 10.36 -14.20 -24.74
CA GLN A 273 10.09 -15.34 -23.86
C GLN A 273 9.51 -14.90 -22.51
N GLY A 274 10.07 -13.84 -21.91
CA GLY A 274 9.63 -13.34 -20.62
C GLY A 274 8.27 -12.64 -20.67
N LEU A 275 8.14 -11.61 -21.51
CA LEU A 275 6.91 -10.80 -21.57
C LEU A 275 5.71 -11.60 -22.06
N ASN A 276 5.88 -12.52 -23.02
CA ASN A 276 4.77 -13.29 -23.58
C ASN A 276 4.12 -14.25 -22.57
N THR A 277 4.80 -14.58 -21.46
CA THR A 277 4.19 -15.36 -20.37
C THR A 277 2.94 -14.68 -19.80
N ARG A 278 2.90 -13.34 -19.79
CA ARG A 278 1.75 -12.53 -19.34
C ARG A 278 0.51 -12.75 -20.20
N LEU A 279 0.71 -13.08 -21.47
CA LEU A 279 -0.34 -13.36 -22.45
C LEU A 279 -0.56 -14.86 -22.66
N GLY A 280 -0.07 -15.71 -21.76
CA GLY A 280 -0.24 -17.16 -21.85
C GLY A 280 0.55 -17.86 -22.95
N VAL A 281 1.53 -17.18 -23.56
CA VAL A 281 2.36 -17.74 -24.63
C VAL A 281 3.75 -18.07 -24.07
N TYR A 282 4.05 -19.37 -23.98
CA TYR A 282 5.28 -19.88 -23.38
C TYR A 282 6.23 -20.43 -24.43
N SER A 283 7.52 -20.12 -24.29
CA SER A 283 8.60 -20.69 -25.10
C SER A 283 9.90 -20.76 -24.30
N GLY A 284 10.86 -21.56 -24.78
CA GLY A 284 12.11 -21.79 -24.04
C GLY A 284 11.87 -22.54 -22.73
N SER A 285 12.48 -22.07 -21.64
CA SER A 285 12.35 -22.66 -20.30
C SER A 285 11.20 -22.09 -19.46
N MET A 286 10.34 -21.24 -20.03
CA MET A 286 9.21 -20.64 -19.34
C MET A 286 8.01 -21.60 -19.27
N SER A 287 7.25 -21.55 -18.17
CA SER A 287 6.04 -22.37 -17.99
C SER A 287 4.98 -21.62 -17.20
N SER A 288 3.71 -21.98 -17.40
CA SER A 288 2.58 -21.40 -16.66
C SER A 288 2.58 -21.73 -15.17
N ALA A 289 3.24 -22.83 -14.78
CA ALA A 289 3.40 -23.21 -13.38
C ALA A 289 4.25 -22.21 -12.59
N ASN A 290 5.28 -21.64 -13.23
CA ASN A 290 6.19 -20.68 -12.59
C ASN A 290 5.86 -19.23 -12.94
N TYR A 291 5.19 -18.99 -14.06
CA TYR A 291 4.83 -17.67 -14.54
C TYR A 291 3.39 -17.72 -15.05
N PRO A 292 2.39 -17.69 -14.15
CA PRO A 292 1.00 -17.72 -14.56
C PRO A 292 0.69 -16.54 -15.51
N PRO A 293 -0.24 -16.74 -16.47
CA PRO A 293 -0.67 -15.68 -17.35
C PRO A 293 -1.47 -14.63 -16.59
N ASP A 294 -1.73 -13.49 -17.25
CA ASP A 294 -2.79 -12.57 -16.81
C ASP A 294 -4.15 -13.26 -16.83
N TRP A 295 -5.09 -12.76 -16.03
CA TRP A 295 -6.49 -13.18 -16.15
C TRP A 295 -7.05 -12.98 -17.56
N VAL A 296 -6.61 -11.91 -18.23
CA VAL A 296 -7.06 -11.54 -19.58
C VAL A 296 -5.88 -11.53 -20.54
N THR A 297 -5.82 -12.56 -21.37
CA THR A 297 -4.75 -12.77 -22.35
C THR A 297 -5.12 -12.29 -23.75
N ASP A 298 -6.30 -11.73 -23.95
CA ASP A 298 -6.76 -11.24 -25.25
C ASP A 298 -5.98 -10.02 -25.71
N PHE A 299 -5.74 -9.91 -27.01
CA PHE A 299 -5.08 -8.75 -27.62
C PHE A 299 -5.46 -8.64 -29.09
N THR A 300 -5.26 -7.45 -29.66
CA THR A 300 -5.56 -7.17 -31.06
C THR A 300 -4.79 -8.08 -32.02
N SER A 301 -5.53 -8.69 -32.96
CA SER A 301 -4.98 -9.49 -34.06
C SER A 301 -5.56 -9.03 -35.41
N PRO A 302 -4.75 -8.74 -36.44
CA PRO A 302 -3.29 -8.79 -36.45
C PRO A 302 -2.65 -7.74 -35.51
N ARG A 303 -1.41 -7.99 -35.10
CA ARG A 303 -0.67 -7.12 -34.18
C ARG A 303 -0.44 -5.72 -34.75
N VAL A 304 -0.29 -4.73 -33.89
CA VAL A 304 0.21 -3.41 -34.28
C VAL A 304 1.70 -3.50 -34.64
N THR A 305 2.13 -2.64 -35.54
CA THR A 305 3.50 -2.55 -36.05
C THR A 305 4.02 -1.12 -35.95
N TYR A 306 5.33 -0.95 -35.82
CA TYR A 306 5.94 0.38 -35.86
C TYR A 306 6.46 0.68 -37.27
N ASN A 307 6.10 1.83 -37.81
CA ASN A 307 6.58 2.32 -39.10
C ASN A 307 7.73 3.31 -38.86
N ASP A 308 8.97 2.86 -39.05
CA ASP A 308 10.16 3.68 -38.86
C ASP A 308 10.23 4.91 -39.80
N SER A 309 9.53 4.88 -40.95
CA SER A 309 9.56 5.99 -41.92
C SER A 309 8.65 7.16 -41.51
N THR A 310 7.58 6.88 -40.77
CA THR A 310 6.62 7.88 -40.31
C THR A 310 6.67 8.08 -38.79
N SER A 311 7.49 7.29 -38.09
CA SER A 311 7.61 7.26 -36.63
C SER A 311 6.27 7.04 -35.91
N ASN A 312 5.39 6.24 -36.51
CA ASN A 312 4.04 5.97 -35.98
C ASN A 312 3.83 4.49 -35.70
N VAL A 313 3.02 4.20 -34.68
CA VAL A 313 2.45 2.87 -34.50
C VAL A 313 1.22 2.75 -35.40
N GLU A 314 1.15 1.66 -36.16
CA GLU A 314 0.10 1.41 -37.14
C GLU A 314 -0.55 0.05 -36.90
N HIS A 315 -1.85 -0.03 -37.16
CA HIS A 315 -2.59 -1.28 -37.29
C HIS A 315 -3.15 -1.36 -38.72
N GLN A 316 -2.75 -2.39 -39.46
CA GLN A 316 -3.16 -2.58 -40.86
C GLN A 316 -2.91 -1.35 -41.75
N GLY A 317 -1.82 -0.61 -41.49
CA GLY A 317 -1.43 0.59 -42.24
C GLY A 317 -2.17 1.88 -41.88
N GLN A 318 -2.99 1.87 -40.82
CA GLN A 318 -3.61 3.07 -40.25
C GLN A 318 -2.93 3.42 -38.93
N VAL A 319 -2.69 4.71 -38.68
CA VAL A 319 -2.08 5.19 -37.43
C VAL A 319 -3.01 4.90 -36.25
N VAL A 320 -2.42 4.39 -35.16
CA VAL A 320 -3.13 4.18 -33.91
C VAL A 320 -3.28 5.51 -33.18
N THR A 321 -4.50 5.82 -32.77
CA THR A 321 -4.85 7.02 -31.99
C THR A 321 -5.50 6.63 -30.67
N SER A 322 -5.32 7.47 -29.65
CA SER A 322 -5.94 7.32 -28.34
C SER A 322 -6.97 8.42 -28.10
N SER A 323 -8.12 8.06 -27.54
CA SER A 323 -9.14 9.01 -27.10
C SER A 323 -9.69 8.55 -25.75
N GLY A 324 -9.30 9.21 -24.66
CA GLY A 324 -9.79 8.87 -23.32
C GLY A 324 -9.36 7.50 -22.80
N GLY A 325 -8.26 6.95 -23.31
CA GLY A 325 -7.83 5.58 -23.00
C GLY A 325 -8.22 4.55 -24.06
N ASP A 326 -9.17 4.86 -24.93
CA ASP A 326 -9.60 3.93 -25.97
C ASP A 326 -8.70 4.05 -27.21
N LEU A 327 -8.16 2.93 -27.68
CA LEU A 327 -7.27 2.87 -28.83
C LEU A 327 -8.01 2.44 -30.09
N SER A 328 -7.80 3.17 -31.17
CA SER A 328 -8.38 2.85 -32.48
C SER A 328 -7.40 3.13 -33.61
N ALA A 329 -7.59 2.45 -34.74
CA ALA A 329 -6.87 2.72 -35.98
C ALA A 329 -7.87 2.83 -37.13
N GLY A 330 -8.11 4.07 -37.59
CA GLY A 330 -9.19 4.36 -38.52
C GLY A 330 -10.56 4.15 -37.86
N SER A 331 -11.31 3.15 -38.31
CA SER A 331 -12.62 2.77 -37.74
C SER A 331 -12.58 1.45 -36.96
N THR A 332 -11.37 0.94 -36.66
CA THR A 332 -11.17 -0.33 -35.99
C THR A 332 -10.71 -0.07 -34.57
N ASP A 333 -11.50 -0.49 -33.59
CA ASP A 333 -11.13 -0.46 -32.18
C ASP A 333 -10.10 -1.55 -31.89
N LEU A 334 -9.14 -1.25 -31.01
CA LEU A 334 -8.06 -2.15 -30.63
C LEU A 334 -8.23 -2.53 -29.16
N PHE A 335 -7.91 -3.77 -28.83
CA PHE A 335 -7.94 -4.23 -27.44
C PHE A 335 -6.92 -3.46 -26.59
N ASP A 336 -7.41 -2.62 -25.70
CA ASP A 336 -6.61 -1.67 -24.91
C ASP A 336 -6.76 -1.89 -23.39
N TYR A 337 -6.32 -0.90 -22.61
CA TYR A 337 -6.40 -0.95 -21.14
C TYR A 337 -7.84 -0.92 -20.63
N ASN A 338 -8.73 -0.14 -21.24
CA ASN A 338 -10.13 -0.03 -20.81
C ASN A 338 -10.87 -1.35 -21.08
N ASP A 339 -10.66 -1.95 -22.25
CA ASP A 339 -11.18 -3.29 -22.56
C ASP A 339 -10.65 -4.36 -21.58
N TRP A 340 -9.36 -4.30 -21.24
CA TRP A 340 -8.75 -5.20 -20.28
C TRP A 340 -9.32 -5.02 -18.86
N LEU A 341 -9.59 -3.78 -18.44
CA LEU A 341 -10.18 -3.48 -17.14
C LEU A 341 -11.61 -4.03 -17.07
N GLU A 342 -12.41 -3.84 -18.13
CA GLU A 342 -13.75 -4.41 -18.22
C GLU A 342 -13.70 -5.95 -18.19
N ALA A 343 -12.85 -6.58 -19.00
CA ALA A 343 -12.70 -8.03 -19.05
C ALA A 343 -12.20 -8.60 -17.71
N SER A 344 -11.29 -7.91 -17.03
CA SER A 344 -10.75 -8.33 -15.73
C SER A 344 -11.79 -8.23 -14.63
N THR A 345 -12.61 -7.18 -14.60
CA THR A 345 -13.72 -7.05 -13.65
C THR A 345 -14.80 -8.10 -13.89
N ALA A 346 -15.13 -8.38 -15.15
CA ALA A 346 -16.04 -9.47 -15.52
C ALA A 346 -15.48 -10.85 -15.12
N CYS A 347 -14.19 -11.07 -15.33
CA CYS A 347 -13.51 -12.28 -14.88
C CYS A 347 -13.60 -12.42 -13.35
N ALA A 348 -13.24 -11.38 -12.59
CA ALA A 348 -13.27 -11.39 -11.14
C ALA A 348 -14.68 -11.72 -10.60
N ALA A 349 -15.72 -11.14 -11.21
CA ALA A 349 -17.11 -11.40 -10.86
C ALA A 349 -17.55 -12.85 -11.14
N SER A 350 -16.96 -13.53 -12.13
CA SER A 350 -17.25 -14.93 -12.44
C SER A 350 -16.73 -15.92 -11.39
N GLY A 351 -15.69 -15.55 -10.63
CA GLY A 351 -14.98 -16.44 -9.69
C GLY A 351 -14.19 -17.57 -10.36
N THR A 352 -14.03 -17.56 -11.69
CA THR A 352 -13.37 -18.63 -12.46
C THR A 352 -12.06 -18.23 -13.15
N CYS A 353 -11.50 -17.06 -12.81
CA CYS A 353 -10.24 -16.61 -13.39
C CYS A 353 -9.11 -17.60 -13.17
N SER A 354 -8.37 -17.89 -14.24
CA SER A 354 -7.13 -18.66 -14.20
C SER A 354 -5.95 -17.75 -14.49
N GLY A 355 -4.92 -17.78 -13.65
CA GLY A 355 -3.75 -16.91 -13.77
C GLY A 355 -3.66 -15.91 -12.61
N ALA A 356 -2.94 -14.82 -12.83
CA ALA A 356 -2.74 -13.76 -11.86
C ALA A 356 -3.27 -12.41 -12.41
N TYR A 357 -3.85 -11.61 -11.52
CA TYR A 357 -4.36 -10.28 -11.86
C TYR A 357 -3.20 -9.30 -12.12
N GLU A 358 -3.42 -8.33 -13.02
CA GLU A 358 -2.50 -7.22 -13.37
C GLU A 358 -1.10 -7.63 -13.84
N ARG A 359 -0.94 -8.85 -14.36
CA ARG A 359 0.33 -9.30 -14.92
C ARG A 359 0.75 -8.47 -16.12
N ARG A 360 -0.19 -7.87 -16.84
CA ARG A 360 0.07 -7.01 -18.01
C ARG A 360 0.35 -5.55 -17.67
N ILE A 361 0.27 -5.16 -16.41
CA ILE A 361 0.66 -3.81 -16.00
C ILE A 361 2.15 -3.84 -15.64
N LEU A 362 2.92 -3.02 -16.35
CA LEU A 362 4.37 -2.94 -16.22
C LEU A 362 4.72 -1.63 -15.51
N THR A 363 5.49 -1.70 -14.43
CA THR A 363 6.10 -0.52 -13.80
C THR A 363 7.45 -0.28 -14.45
N LEU A 364 7.54 0.80 -15.21
CA LEU A 364 8.76 1.19 -15.91
C LEU A 364 9.39 2.41 -15.28
N VAL A 365 10.72 2.47 -15.35
CA VAL A 365 11.48 3.67 -15.02
C VAL A 365 11.31 4.68 -16.14
N ILE A 366 10.97 5.92 -15.80
CA ILE A 366 11.01 7.06 -16.71
C ILE A 366 12.33 7.80 -16.45
N GLY A 367 13.21 7.83 -17.44
CA GLY A 367 14.55 8.42 -17.33
C GLY A 367 14.70 9.70 -18.17
N ASN A 368 15.58 10.59 -17.74
CA ASN A 368 15.98 11.76 -18.53
C ASN A 368 17.03 11.33 -19.56
N CYS A 369 16.60 11.12 -20.80
CA CYS A 369 17.49 10.69 -21.87
C CYS A 369 18.21 11.84 -22.58
N ASP A 370 17.99 13.09 -22.17
CA ASP A 370 18.62 14.23 -22.82
C ASP A 370 20.13 14.28 -22.54
N GLY A 371 20.92 14.31 -23.61
CA GLY A 371 22.38 14.44 -23.54
C GLY A 371 23.12 13.15 -23.12
N VAL A 372 22.43 12.04 -22.86
CA VAL A 372 23.04 10.72 -22.67
C VAL A 372 23.13 9.98 -24.00
N SER A 373 24.20 9.20 -24.22
CA SER A 373 24.32 8.36 -25.41
C SER A 373 25.29 7.20 -25.22
N GLY A 374 24.91 6.03 -25.74
CA GLY A 374 25.70 4.81 -25.70
C GLY A 374 24.82 3.59 -25.48
N GLY A 375 25.34 2.40 -25.83
CA GLY A 375 24.65 1.13 -25.59
C GLY A 375 24.47 0.84 -24.10
N GLN A 376 25.54 1.00 -23.33
CA GLN A 376 25.53 0.99 -21.88
C GLN A 376 25.78 2.41 -21.38
N THR A 377 24.84 2.99 -20.64
CA THR A 377 24.97 4.33 -20.06
C THR A 377 24.14 4.43 -18.78
N SER A 378 24.51 5.35 -17.90
CA SER A 378 23.69 5.78 -16.77
C SER A 378 22.71 6.85 -17.24
N VAL A 379 21.45 6.72 -16.82
CA VAL A 379 20.36 7.66 -17.14
C VAL A 379 19.71 8.11 -15.82
N PRO A 380 19.59 9.43 -15.57
CA PRO A 380 18.93 9.94 -14.38
C PRO A 380 17.45 9.54 -14.34
N VAL A 381 16.98 9.03 -13.20
CA VAL A 381 15.58 8.65 -13.01
C VAL A 381 14.73 9.90 -12.73
N LEU A 382 13.75 10.16 -13.60
CA LEU A 382 12.74 11.21 -13.43
C LEU A 382 11.58 10.74 -12.55
N GLY A 383 11.15 9.49 -12.73
CA GLY A 383 10.02 8.90 -12.03
C GLY A 383 9.68 7.53 -12.56
N PHE A 384 8.44 7.10 -12.35
CA PHE A 384 7.97 5.78 -12.72
C PHE A 384 6.60 5.85 -13.38
N GLY A 385 6.38 5.04 -14.41
CA GLY A 385 5.13 4.99 -15.15
C GLY A 385 4.55 3.59 -15.18
N CYS A 386 3.23 3.49 -15.06
CA CYS A 386 2.49 2.25 -15.21
C CYS A 386 2.04 2.14 -16.66
N PHE A 387 2.46 1.06 -17.34
CA PHE A 387 2.15 0.81 -18.74
C PHE A 387 1.43 -0.53 -18.91
N TYR A 388 0.31 -0.53 -19.63
CA TYR A 388 -0.37 -1.74 -20.02
C TYR A 388 0.29 -2.38 -21.25
N LEU A 389 0.73 -3.63 -21.15
CA LEU A 389 1.30 -4.41 -22.25
C LEU A 389 0.20 -4.84 -23.22
N LEU A 390 0.23 -4.31 -24.45
CA LEU A 390 -0.85 -4.51 -25.42
C LEU A 390 -0.84 -5.85 -26.15
N GLN A 391 0.32 -6.40 -26.45
CA GLN A 391 0.42 -7.58 -27.31
C GLN A 391 1.70 -8.37 -27.04
N THR A 392 1.73 -9.62 -27.54
CA THR A 392 2.95 -10.44 -27.52
C THR A 392 4.06 -9.84 -28.40
N VAL A 393 5.29 -9.95 -27.93
CA VAL A 393 6.52 -9.51 -28.63
C VAL A 393 6.95 -10.57 -29.64
N ARG A 394 7.41 -10.16 -30.84
CA ARG A 394 7.96 -11.08 -31.85
C ARG A 394 9.41 -11.42 -31.55
N GLN A 395 9.77 -12.68 -31.77
CA GLN A 395 11.16 -13.16 -31.69
C GLN A 395 11.92 -12.90 -33.00
N GLN A 396 11.90 -11.66 -33.50
CA GLN A 396 12.53 -11.27 -34.76
C GLN A 396 13.19 -9.90 -34.58
N GLY A 397 14.48 -9.77 -34.94
CA GLY A 397 15.30 -8.60 -34.60
C GLY A 397 14.69 -7.24 -34.96
N THR A 398 14.13 -7.14 -36.18
CA THR A 398 13.55 -5.91 -36.74
C THR A 398 12.11 -5.65 -36.28
N GLU A 399 11.49 -6.60 -35.57
CA GLU A 399 10.09 -6.52 -35.14
C GLU A 399 9.94 -6.83 -33.64
N ALA A 400 11.02 -6.67 -32.87
CA ALA A 400 11.10 -6.98 -31.44
C ALA A 400 10.65 -5.80 -30.56
N GLN A 401 9.82 -4.89 -31.08
CA GLN A 401 9.31 -3.77 -30.31
C GLN A 401 8.37 -4.26 -29.19
N VAL A 402 8.41 -3.56 -28.06
CA VAL A 402 7.44 -3.72 -26.98
C VAL A 402 6.52 -2.50 -27.01
N PHE A 403 5.21 -2.73 -27.09
CA PHE A 403 4.20 -1.68 -27.11
C PHE A 403 3.49 -1.65 -25.77
N GLY A 404 3.41 -0.45 -25.19
CA GLY A 404 2.73 -0.20 -23.93
C GLY A 404 1.77 0.97 -24.05
N GLN A 405 0.70 0.96 -23.28
CA GLN A 405 -0.22 2.08 -23.13
C GLN A 405 0.00 2.72 -21.77
N PHE A 406 0.25 4.02 -21.70
CA PHE A 406 0.44 4.71 -20.42
C PHE A 406 -0.87 4.81 -19.65
N ILE A 407 -0.83 4.50 -18.36
CA ILE A 407 -2.01 4.48 -17.48
C ILE A 407 -1.94 5.61 -16.45
N LYS A 408 -0.82 5.71 -15.75
CA LYS A 408 -0.62 6.71 -14.68
C LYS A 408 0.83 6.72 -14.26
N GLU A 409 1.21 7.75 -13.51
CA GLU A 409 2.40 7.71 -12.67
C GLU A 409 2.28 6.54 -11.68
N CYS A 410 3.31 5.71 -11.62
CA CYS A 410 3.38 4.60 -10.67
C CYS A 410 3.88 5.14 -9.33
N GLU A 411 2.96 5.51 -8.43
CA GLU A 411 3.28 5.78 -7.04
C GLU A 411 3.30 4.47 -6.26
N GLY A 412 4.48 3.86 -6.13
CA GLY A 412 4.70 2.82 -5.13
C GLY A 412 3.91 1.51 -5.27
N ASP A 413 3.26 1.31 -6.41
CA ASP A 413 2.54 0.08 -6.76
C ASP A 413 3.56 -0.95 -7.25
N GLY A 414 4.05 -1.83 -6.37
CA GLY A 414 4.69 -3.04 -6.85
C GLY A 414 3.64 -3.90 -7.57
N TYR A 415 3.94 -4.52 -8.71
CA TYR A 415 3.01 -5.48 -9.37
C TYR A 415 3.27 -6.94 -8.97
N ALA A 416 2.33 -7.84 -9.27
CA ALA A 416 2.26 -9.21 -8.75
C ALA A 416 3.33 -10.19 -9.29
N GLY A 417 3.94 -10.96 -8.37
CA GLY A 417 5.08 -11.89 -8.50
C GLY A 417 4.97 -12.97 -9.56
N ALA A 418 6.11 -13.47 -10.04
CA ALA A 418 6.16 -14.83 -10.59
C ALA A 418 5.86 -15.90 -9.53
N THR A 419 6.09 -15.59 -8.25
CA THR A 419 5.64 -16.42 -7.13
C THR A 419 4.26 -15.96 -6.68
N PRO A 420 3.19 -16.75 -6.90
CA PRO A 420 1.94 -16.55 -6.19
C PRO A 420 2.21 -16.85 -4.71
N ALA A 421 2.41 -15.81 -3.91
CA ALA A 421 2.02 -15.90 -2.53
C ALA A 421 0.50 -15.97 -2.52
N ASP A 422 -0.10 -16.73 -1.60
CA ASP A 422 -1.56 -16.79 -1.41
C ASP A 422 -2.17 -15.43 -0.97
N ASP A 423 -1.38 -14.34 -1.01
CA ASP A 423 -1.80 -12.96 -0.87
C ASP A 423 -1.92 -12.27 -2.24
N VAL A 424 -3.16 -11.92 -2.56
CA VAL A 424 -3.58 -11.12 -3.71
C VAL A 424 -2.89 -9.74 -3.69
N GLY A 425 -1.91 -9.52 -4.59
CA GLY A 425 -1.48 -8.23 -5.17
C GLY A 425 -0.93 -7.11 -4.25
N PRO A 426 0.05 -6.28 -4.69
CA PRO A 426 0.90 -5.51 -3.77
C PRO A 426 0.36 -4.10 -3.53
N ASN A 427 -0.46 -3.97 -2.49
CA ASN A 427 -0.18 -2.96 -1.48
C ASN A 427 -0.18 -3.68 -0.14
N ILE A 428 0.93 -3.57 0.61
CA ILE A 428 0.86 -3.86 2.04
C ILE A 428 0.05 -2.70 2.61
N ILE A 429 -1.22 -2.95 2.92
CA ILE A 429 -2.00 -2.02 3.72
C ILE A 429 -1.32 -1.95 5.08
N GLN A 430 -0.75 -0.79 5.40
CA GLN A 430 -0.04 -0.58 6.64
C GLN A 430 -0.73 0.45 7.51
N LEU A 431 -0.42 0.39 8.80
CA LEU A 431 -0.88 1.35 9.79
C LEU A 431 0.04 2.55 9.82
N TYR A 432 -0.56 3.73 9.89
CA TYR A 432 0.13 5.00 10.01
C TYR A 432 -0.09 5.60 11.39
N LYS A 433 0.96 6.26 11.89
CA LYS A 433 0.87 7.02 13.12
C LYS A 433 -0.06 8.20 12.92
N THR A 434 -1.11 8.28 13.74
CA THR A 434 -2.17 9.28 13.61
C THR A 434 -2.58 9.83 14.98
N TYR A 435 -3.12 11.06 14.98
CA TYR A 435 -3.50 11.79 16.19
C TYR A 435 -4.91 12.36 16.03
N PHE A 436 -5.64 12.50 17.16
CA PHE A 436 -6.98 13.10 17.18
C PHE A 436 -6.98 14.58 16.77
N SER A 437 -5.87 15.29 16.95
CA SER A 437 -5.66 16.63 16.39
C SER A 437 -5.24 16.49 14.92
N GLY A 438 -6.16 16.74 14.00
CA GLY A 438 -6.02 16.45 12.56
C GLY A 438 -4.91 17.16 11.77
N VAL A 439 -3.86 17.69 12.40
CA VAL A 439 -2.66 18.23 11.74
C VAL A 439 -1.47 18.11 12.70
N SER A 440 -0.61 17.10 12.53
CA SER A 440 0.75 17.16 13.06
C SER A 440 1.67 16.23 12.27
N THR A 441 2.75 16.80 11.73
CA THR A 441 3.86 16.09 11.09
C THR A 441 4.51 15.13 12.10
N PRO A 442 4.60 13.82 11.83
CA PRO A 442 5.36 12.90 12.66
C PRO A 442 6.86 13.23 12.63
N SER A 443 7.54 13.05 13.76
CA SER A 443 9.01 13.09 13.88
C SER A 443 9.65 12.06 12.93
N PRO A 444 10.81 12.34 12.31
CA PRO A 444 11.46 11.50 11.29
C PRO A 444 12.02 10.16 11.79
N ASP A 445 11.66 9.71 12.99
CA ASP A 445 12.11 8.44 13.55
C ASP A 445 10.99 7.41 13.43
N SER A 446 10.95 6.72 12.29
CA SER A 446 10.29 5.42 12.10
C SER A 446 10.96 4.67 10.96
#